data_AF-A0A2N0LBG0-F1
#
_entry.id   AF-A0A2N0LBG0-F1
#
_cell.length_a   1.000
_cell.length_b   1.000
_cell.length_c   1.000
_cell.angle_alpha   90.00
_cell.angle_beta   90.00
_cell.angle_gamma   90.00
#
_symmetry.space_group_name_H-M   'P 1'
#
loop_
_entity.id
_entity.type
_entity.pdbx_description
1 polymer ?
#
loop_
_entity_poly.entity_id
_entity_poly.type
_entity_poly.pdbx_seq_one_letter_code
_entity_poly.pdbx_strand_id
1 'polypeptide(L)' 'MKKFLALDDIRDSRAWQAAIAEFVATYGFVFLGLGAVAFAAGNVLTVALAHGLAITLFIIALGRVSGGHIN' A
#
# COMPACT_ATOMS: atom_id res chain seq x y z
N MET A 1 3.16 -5.26 29.08
CA MET A 1 2.70 -4.00 28.45
C MET A 1 3.49 -3.83 27.16
N LYS A 2 2.90 -4.08 25.98
CA LYS A 2 3.58 -3.84 24.70
C LYS A 2 3.81 -2.32 24.59
N LYS A 3 5.07 -1.89 24.43
CA LYS A 3 5.45 -0.47 24.34
C LYS A 3 4.67 0.17 23.18
N PHE A 4 4.10 1.34 23.42
CA PHE A 4 3.18 2.07 22.54
C PHE A 4 3.80 2.48 21.19
N LEU A 5 5.12 2.49 21.09
CA LEU A 5 5.98 2.48 19.90
C LEU A 5 7.35 2.10 20.46
N ALA A 6 8.07 1.15 19.89
CA ALA A 6 9.43 0.94 20.34
C ALA A 6 10.25 2.13 19.83
N LEU A 7 10.73 3.01 20.72
CA LEU A 7 11.61 4.13 20.33
C LEU A 7 12.82 3.66 19.52
N ASP A 8 13.18 2.40 19.69
CA ASP A 8 14.23 1.71 18.94
C ASP A 8 13.91 1.66 17.42
N ASP A 9 12.63 1.57 17.03
CA ASP A 9 12.20 1.56 15.62
C ASP A 9 12.51 2.88 14.92
N ILE A 10 12.47 4.00 15.63
CA ILE A 10 12.79 5.32 15.06
C ILE A 10 14.24 5.39 14.59
N ARG A 11 15.12 4.61 15.23
CA ARG A 11 16.55 4.53 14.89
C ARG A 11 16.86 3.40 13.91
N ASP A 12 15.92 2.49 13.67
CA ASP A 12 16.10 1.36 12.75
C ASP A 12 15.83 1.78 11.31
N SER A 13 16.82 1.58 10.45
CA SER A 13 16.72 1.84 9.00
C SER A 13 15.63 0.99 8.34
N ARG A 14 15.42 -0.25 8.82
CA ARG A 14 14.44 -1.17 8.26
C ARG A 14 13.01 -0.72 8.56
N ALA A 15 12.78 -0.15 9.74
CA ALA A 15 11.48 0.42 10.09
C ALA A 15 11.11 1.57 9.15
N TRP A 16 12.07 2.45 8.82
CA TRP A 16 11.87 3.51 7.83
C TRP A 16 11.64 2.97 6.42
N GLN A 17 12.38 1.95 5.99
CA GLN A 17 12.15 1.28 4.70
C GLN A 17 10.74 0.70 4.61
N ALA A 18 10.28 0.01 5.66
CA ALA A 18 8.93 -0.54 5.74
C ALA A 18 7.87 0.57 5.72
N ALA A 19 8.06 1.64 6.50
CA ALA A 19 7.12 2.76 6.56
C ALA A 19 6.97 3.49 5.21
N ILE A 20 8.10 3.76 4.53
CA ILE A 20 8.10 4.38 3.20
C ILE A 20 7.47 3.44 2.17
N ALA A 21 7.76 2.14 2.24
CA ALA A 21 7.17 1.14 1.35
C ALA A 21 5.64 1.08 1.51
N GLU A 22 5.11 1.05 2.75
CA GLU A 22 3.65 1.09 2.98
C GLU A 22 3.04 2.42 2.50
N PHE A 23 3.71 3.55 2.74
CA PHE A 23 3.23 4.85 2.28
C PHE A 23 3.12 4.91 0.75
N VAL A 24 4.17 4.49 0.03
CA VAL A 24 4.18 4.49 -1.44
C VAL A 24 3.18 3.50 -2.01
N ALA A 25 3.09 2.29 -1.44
CA ALA A 25 2.15 1.26 -1.87
C ALA A 25 0.70 1.71 -1.68
N THR A 26 0.38 2.28 -0.52
CA THR A 26 -0.99 2.73 -0.19
C THR A 26 -1.37 3.96 -1.02
N TYR A 27 -0.46 4.92 -1.19
CA TYR A 27 -0.66 6.04 -2.10
C TYR A 27 -0.94 5.56 -3.52
N GLY A 28 -0.12 4.64 -4.04
CA GLY A 28 -0.30 4.09 -5.38
C GLY A 28 -1.61 3.32 -5.53
N PHE A 29 -1.97 2.50 -4.54
CA PHE A 29 -3.24 1.77 -4.49
C PHE A 29 -4.44 2.73 -4.55
N VAL A 30 -4.44 3.77 -3.72
CA VAL A 30 -5.50 4.79 -3.70
C VAL A 30 -5.53 5.59 -5.01
N PHE A 31 -4.36 6.01 -5.53
CA PHE A 31 -4.26 6.78 -6.76
C PHE A 31 -4.83 6.01 -7.96
N LEU A 32 -4.42 4.75 -8.14
CA LEU A 32 -4.92 3.90 -9.21
C LEU A 32 -6.40 3.53 -9.01
N GLY A 33 -6.80 3.25 -7.77
CA GLY A 33 -8.18 2.92 -7.43
C GLY A 33 -9.16 4.06 -7.69
N LEU A 34 -8.86 5.26 -7.16
CA LEU A 34 -9.67 6.46 -7.40
C LEU A 34 -9.61 6.90 -8.87
N GLY A 35 -8.46 6.76 -9.53
CA GLY A 35 -8.35 6.97 -10.98
C GLY A 35 -9.30 6.05 -11.75
N ALA A 36 -9.35 4.76 -11.41
CA ALA A 36 -10.29 3.83 -12.04
C ALA A 36 -11.74 4.25 -11.83
N VAL A 37 -12.13 4.69 -10.63
CA VAL A 37 -13.47 5.23 -10.37
C VAL A 37 -13.78 6.44 -11.26
N ALA A 38 -12.83 7.37 -11.38
CA ALA A 38 -13.00 8.59 -12.16
C ALA A 38 -13.15 8.32 -13.67
N PHE A 39 -12.46 7.32 -14.21
CA PHE A 39 -12.36 7.08 -15.66
C PHE A 39 -13.16 5.87 -16.18
N ALA A 40 -13.66 4.98 -15.32
CA ALA A 40 -14.37 3.77 -15.75
C ALA A 40 -15.81 4.00 -16.24
N ALA A 41 -16.33 5.23 -16.19
CA ALA A 41 -17.70 5.58 -16.63
C ALA A 41 -18.79 4.67 -16.00
N GLY A 42 -18.63 4.31 -14.73
CA GLY A 42 -19.55 3.42 -14.00
C GLY A 42 -19.37 1.92 -14.26
N ASN A 43 -18.39 1.50 -15.07
CA ASN A 43 -18.07 0.09 -15.25
C ASN A 43 -17.40 -0.50 -14.00
N VAL A 44 -18.20 -1.19 -13.18
CA VAL A 44 -17.78 -1.77 -11.90
C VAL A 44 -16.69 -2.82 -12.07
N LEU A 45 -16.71 -3.61 -13.15
CA LEU A 45 -15.69 -4.64 -13.40
C LEU A 45 -14.31 -4.00 -13.61
N THR A 46 -14.24 -2.91 -14.37
CA THR A 46 -13.00 -2.16 -14.58
C THR A 46 -12.45 -1.62 -13.25
N VAL A 47 -13.31 -1.05 -12.41
CA VAL A 47 -12.91 -0.52 -11.09
C VAL A 47 -12.40 -1.65 -10.18
N ALA A 48 -13.13 -2.76 -10.10
CA ALA A 48 -12.77 -3.90 -9.27
C ALA A 48 -11.44 -4.52 -9.70
N LEU A 49 -11.24 -4.72 -11.00
CA LEU A 49 -9.98 -5.24 -11.54
C LEU A 49 -8.81 -4.28 -11.31
N ALA A 50 -9.01 -2.97 -11.50
CA ALA A 50 -7.95 -1.99 -11.26
C ALA A 50 -7.47 -2.00 -9.80
N HIS A 51 -8.39 -2.06 -8.83
CA HIS A 51 -8.04 -2.16 -7.41
C HIS A 51 -7.31 -3.47 -7.08
N GLY A 52 -7.86 -4.61 -7.54
CA GLY A 52 -7.29 -5.93 -7.27
C GLY A 52 -5.89 -6.10 -7.90
N LEU A 53 -5.69 -5.60 -9.11
CA LEU A 53 -4.38 -5.62 -9.77
C LEU A 53 -3.39 -4.66 -9.10
N ALA A 54 -3.83 -3.46 -8.70
CA ALA A 54 -2.98 -2.51 -7.99
C ALA A 54 -2.42 -3.11 -6.70
N ILE A 55 -3.28 -3.66 -5.83
CA ILE A 55 -2.80 -4.25 -4.56
C ILE A 55 -1.90 -5.47 -4.82
N THR A 56 -2.23 -6.31 -5.81
CA THR A 56 -1.40 -7.47 -6.19
C THR A 56 0.02 -7.04 -6.59
N LEU A 57 0.13 -6.02 -7.45
CA LEU A 57 1.42 -5.52 -7.91
C LEU A 57 2.24 -4.91 -6.78
N PHE A 58 1.60 -4.14 -5.88
CA PHE A 58 2.31 -3.57 -4.73
C PHE A 58 2.72 -4.62 -3.70
N ILE A 59 1.94 -5.68 -3.47
CA ILE A 59 2.37 -6.81 -2.63
C ILE A 59 3.59 -7.50 -3.25
N ILE A 60 3.57 -7.77 -4.55
CA ILE A 60 4.71 -8.39 -5.24
C ILE A 60 5.97 -7.51 -5.15
N ALA A 61 5.82 -6.20 -5.36
CA ALA A 61 6.94 -5.27 -5.40
C ALA A 61 7.51 -4.92 -4.01
N LEU A 62 6.64 -4.72 -3.02
CA LEU A 62 6.99 -4.09 -1.73
C LEU A 62 6.65 -4.95 -0.51
N GLY A 63 5.87 -6.03 -0.66
CA GLY A 63 5.45 -6.87 0.46
C GLY A 63 6.62 -7.50 1.23
N ARG A 64 7.73 -7.84 0.56
CA ARG A 64 8.95 -8.32 1.22
C ARG A 64 9.68 -7.26 2.04
N VAL A 65 9.43 -5.98 1.78
CA VAL A 65 10.07 -4.85 2.46
C VAL A 65 9.29 -4.48 3.72
N SER A 66 7.96 -4.40 3.62
CA SER A 66 7.12 -3.88 4.71
C SER A 66 6.18 -4.88 5.38
N GLY A 67 5.94 -6.04 4.77
CA GLY A 67 4.87 -6.97 5.16
C GLY A 67 3.63 -6.88 4.26
N GLY A 68 3.48 -5.79 3.50
CA GLY A 68 2.44 -5.65 2.47
C GLY A 68 1.03 -5.52 3.03
N HIS A 69 0.83 -4.67 4.05
CA HIS A 69 -0.50 -4.43 4.61
C HIS A 69 -1.40 -3.65 3.64
N ILE A 70 -0.90 -2.52 3.13
CA ILE A 70 -1.48 -1.74 2.03
C ILE A 70 -3.00 -1.53 2.20
N ASN A 71 -3.39 -0.90 3.31
CA ASN A 71 -4.78 -0.63 3.69
C ASN A 71 -4.88 0.69 4.46
#